data_AF-A0A1G1FQK8-F1
#
_entry.id   AF-A0A1G1FQK8-F1
#
_cell.length_a   1.000
_cell.length_b   1.000
_cell.length_c   1.000
_cell.angle_alpha   90.00
_cell.angle_beta   90.00
_cell.angle_gamma   90.00
#
_symmetry.space_group_name_H-M   'P 1'
#
loop_
_entity.id
_entity.type
_entity.pdbx_description
1 polymer ?
#
loop_
_entity_poly.entity_id
_entity_poly.type
_entity_poly.pdbx_seq_one_letter_code
_entity_poly.pdbx_strand_id
1 'polypeptide(L)'
;MKSSAKISMVILLLSAALYGCAVDKVEPPTSDAATIGVISTSMQGSQVASATAQSRELILTSTQLFKRLAEIGLGHLTPTLATTPSGDVVCSDGGAYSYTGTYTAPSTYSLALTFNGCRELGFQLVGDYQLTGTPANFTVTLGDGSTFNIFNFDRAYTTLIAYLKASVSYTITSSGVPPLTSYAINASGSISSFDYFLLNTFDMTMSALRSSVEETTNANLDISTTLVTNGGFSETWASSGSGFNLARMLFTDFTVNKTQLNAATAPVTNYTLNTKSVNGRVSFAFNPRAFGYSGIFDIATPTPIRYSNASPLQTDQGMLTTNGTATINYNAGSDVDIIVSGLTSTLSFLREYELMKITDFAAMEQDKPPLIPPPAPGVPLTLPSGNTLAVTLTWVGPSGSSTSDMDLHLHYYSSPTPTAGAPKTWTVHWSGGKTCTDPVGLPFGDALDLDSDGTCDAGLDFDDTNGYGPEHITDLKLLPGYYIASVDSFGLSSAEYPTTLYLSLHIGDNIVGPYVSTLSTSDGDGSDPAAWYHVADIRVNSDGTIDVLAPDSALPPWD
;
A
#
# COMPACT_ATOMS: atom_id res chain seq x y z
N MET A 1 -22.05 16.64 14.68
CA MET A 1 -20.81 16.10 14.09
C MET A 1 -21.07 14.67 13.65
N LYS A 2 -21.71 14.49 12.49
CA LYS A 2 -21.98 13.20 11.84
C LYS A 2 -22.10 13.48 10.35
N SER A 3 -21.03 13.25 9.59
CA SER A 3 -21.00 13.21 8.11
C SER A 3 -19.54 13.14 7.64
N SER A 4 -18.87 12.00 7.85
CA SER A 4 -17.50 11.76 7.34
C SER A 4 -17.38 10.40 6.64
N ALA A 5 -18.50 9.84 6.16
CA ALA A 5 -18.50 8.57 5.46
C ALA A 5 -19.09 8.79 4.07
N LYS A 6 -18.23 8.83 3.03
CA LYS A 6 -18.52 8.49 1.62
C LYS A 6 -17.50 8.99 0.57
N ILE A 7 -16.30 9.45 0.95
CA ILE A 7 -15.26 9.80 -0.05
C ILE A 7 -14.24 8.67 -0.31
N SER A 8 -14.15 7.66 0.57
CA SER A 8 -13.17 6.57 0.44
C SER A 8 -13.52 5.44 -0.53
N MET A 9 -14.67 5.49 -1.23
CA MET A 9 -15.21 4.34 -1.99
C MET A 9 -15.09 4.48 -3.52
N VAL A 10 -14.37 5.49 -4.02
CA VAL A 10 -14.17 5.72 -5.47
C VAL A 10 -12.71 5.53 -5.91
N ILE A 11 -11.82 5.17 -4.97
CA ILE A 11 -10.40 4.88 -5.23
C ILE A 11 -10.18 3.35 -5.37
N LEU A 12 -11.20 2.54 -5.06
CA LEU A 12 -11.13 1.08 -5.06
C LEU A 12 -11.83 0.38 -6.24
N LEU A 13 -12.21 1.10 -7.30
CA LEU A 13 -13.11 0.58 -8.36
C LEU A 13 -12.53 0.61 -9.78
N LEU A 14 -11.20 0.72 -9.94
CA LEU A 14 -10.54 0.56 -11.25
C LEU A 14 -9.47 -0.54 -11.29
N SER A 15 -9.26 -1.27 -10.19
CA SER A 15 -8.40 -2.45 -10.11
C SER A 15 -9.17 -3.79 -10.11
N ALA A 16 -10.48 -3.77 -10.41
CA ALA A 16 -11.33 -4.96 -10.41
C ALA A 16 -11.95 -5.25 -11.78
N ALA A 17 -11.14 -5.70 -12.75
CA ALA A 17 -11.62 -6.41 -13.95
C ALA A 17 -10.52 -7.30 -14.57
N LEU A 18 -10.16 -8.34 -13.82
CA LEU A 18 -9.83 -9.73 -14.22
C LEU A 18 -9.31 -10.07 -15.65
N TYR A 19 -8.37 -11.03 -15.63
CA TYR A 19 -7.88 -11.94 -16.67
C TYR A 19 -6.98 -11.36 -17.78
N GLY A 20 -5.68 -11.69 -17.68
CA GLY A 20 -5.14 -12.92 -18.27
C GLY A 20 -4.46 -12.75 -19.62
N CYS A 21 -3.13 -12.61 -19.62
CA CYS A 21 -2.25 -13.15 -20.66
C CYS A 21 -0.83 -13.28 -20.10
N ALA A 22 -0.41 -14.53 -19.88
CA ALA A 22 1.01 -14.88 -19.94
C ALA A 22 1.50 -14.51 -21.34
N VAL A 23 2.43 -13.56 -21.44
CA VAL A 23 3.12 -13.31 -22.69
C VAL A 23 4.23 -14.35 -22.79
N ASP A 24 3.88 -15.49 -23.38
CA ASP A 24 4.87 -16.36 -24.01
C ASP A 24 5.78 -15.50 -24.89
N LYS A 25 7.09 -15.75 -24.82
CA LYS A 25 8.09 -15.11 -25.69
C LYS A 25 7.66 -15.27 -27.15
N VAL A 26 7.00 -14.25 -27.69
CA VAL A 26 6.79 -14.13 -29.13
C VAL A 26 8.12 -13.68 -29.70
N GLU A 27 8.87 -14.62 -30.28
CA GLU A 27 9.98 -14.26 -31.14
C GLU A 27 9.45 -13.30 -32.22
N PRO A 28 10.05 -12.11 -32.40
CA PRO A 28 9.52 -11.14 -33.34
C PRO A 28 9.61 -11.73 -34.75
N PRO A 29 8.51 -11.71 -35.54
CA PRO A 29 8.59 -12.09 -36.93
C PRO A 29 9.57 -11.14 -37.62
N THR A 30 10.36 -11.68 -38.53
CA THR A 30 11.29 -10.96 -39.41
C THR A 30 10.52 -9.88 -40.18
N SER A 31 10.39 -8.71 -39.58
CA SER A 31 9.68 -7.55 -40.12
C SER A 31 10.65 -6.38 -40.16
N ASP A 32 10.47 -5.54 -41.17
CA ASP A 32 11.37 -4.47 -41.54
C ASP A 32 11.69 -3.55 -40.34
N ALA A 33 12.88 -2.95 -40.29
CA ALA A 33 13.33 -2.15 -39.14
C ALA A 33 12.37 -1.00 -38.78
N ALA A 34 11.58 -0.52 -39.73
CA ALA A 34 10.49 0.43 -39.53
C ALA A 34 9.32 -0.16 -38.73
N THR A 35 8.92 -1.41 -38.99
CA THR A 35 7.86 -2.12 -38.26
C THR A 35 8.27 -2.43 -36.82
N ILE A 36 9.54 -2.78 -36.59
CA ILE A 36 10.09 -2.98 -35.24
C ILE A 36 10.13 -1.65 -34.45
N GLY A 37 10.56 -0.54 -35.08
CA GLY A 37 10.56 0.79 -34.44
C GLY A 37 9.16 1.31 -34.12
N VAL A 38 8.19 0.98 -34.97
CA VAL A 38 6.77 1.30 -34.84
C VAL A 38 6.13 0.55 -33.68
N ILE A 39 6.28 -0.78 -33.62
CA ILE A 39 5.76 -1.60 -32.52
C ILE A 39 6.41 -1.16 -31.21
N SER A 40 7.72 -0.87 -31.23
CA SER A 40 8.44 -0.31 -30.09
C SER A 40 7.83 1.03 -29.61
N THR A 41 7.46 1.93 -30.52
CA THR A 41 6.93 3.26 -30.15
C THR A 41 5.48 3.18 -29.64
N SER A 42 4.65 2.31 -30.21
CA SER A 42 3.28 2.07 -29.72
C SER A 42 3.28 1.39 -28.34
N MET A 43 4.14 0.39 -28.13
CA MET A 43 4.31 -0.24 -26.82
C MET A 43 4.89 0.75 -25.80
N GLN A 44 5.83 1.60 -26.20
CA GLN A 44 6.31 2.71 -25.36
C GLN A 44 5.20 3.69 -25.00
N GLY A 45 4.36 4.10 -25.96
CA GLY A 45 3.22 4.99 -25.70
C GLY A 45 2.22 4.40 -24.71
N SER A 46 1.89 3.11 -24.83
CA SER A 46 1.02 2.40 -23.89
C SER A 46 1.65 2.22 -22.51
N GLN A 47 2.95 1.90 -22.44
CA GLN A 47 3.71 1.83 -21.19
C GLN A 47 3.71 3.17 -20.44
N VAL A 48 3.89 4.24 -21.19
CA VAL A 48 3.94 5.61 -20.68
C VAL A 48 2.57 6.07 -20.19
N ALA A 49 1.51 5.75 -20.91
CA ALA A 49 0.13 6.00 -20.47
C ALA A 49 -0.20 5.22 -19.18
N SER A 50 0.20 3.94 -19.11
CA SER A 50 0.04 3.09 -17.92
C SER A 50 0.82 3.65 -16.71
N ALA A 51 2.10 3.99 -16.91
CA ALA A 51 2.95 4.60 -15.87
C ALA A 51 2.36 5.92 -15.37
N THR A 52 1.75 6.72 -16.25
CA THR A 52 1.07 7.96 -15.87
C THR A 52 -0.17 7.71 -15.02
N ALA A 53 -0.97 6.72 -15.38
CA ALA A 53 -2.16 6.35 -14.62
C ALA A 53 -1.78 5.85 -13.20
N GLN A 54 -0.79 4.95 -13.09
CA GLN A 54 -0.33 4.42 -11.81
C GLN A 54 0.32 5.50 -10.93
N SER A 55 1.15 6.35 -11.53
CA SER A 55 1.81 7.45 -10.82
C SER A 55 0.83 8.53 -10.37
N ARG A 56 -0.22 8.79 -11.16
CA ARG A 56 -1.35 9.61 -10.74
C ARG A 56 -1.98 9.02 -9.48
N GLU A 57 -2.25 7.71 -9.45
CA GLU A 57 -2.81 7.07 -8.25
C GLU A 57 -1.86 7.14 -7.06
N LEU A 58 -0.56 6.88 -7.24
CA LEU A 58 0.43 7.01 -6.17
C LEU A 58 0.49 8.44 -5.58
N ILE A 59 0.45 9.46 -6.44
CA ILE A 59 0.43 10.87 -6.01
C ILE A 59 -0.89 11.21 -5.33
N LEU A 60 -2.02 10.74 -5.85
CA LEU A 60 -3.33 10.97 -5.23
C LEU A 60 -3.40 10.30 -3.85
N THR A 61 -2.91 9.06 -3.73
CA THR A 61 -2.87 8.31 -2.47
C THR A 61 -1.94 8.97 -1.46
N SER A 62 -0.70 9.31 -1.85
CA SER A 62 0.25 10.00 -0.97
C SER A 62 -0.24 11.40 -0.57
N THR A 63 -0.81 12.18 -1.49
CA THR A 63 -1.39 13.50 -1.18
C THR A 63 -2.57 13.37 -0.21
N GLN A 64 -3.42 12.35 -0.39
CA GLN A 64 -4.54 12.09 0.52
C GLN A 64 -4.06 11.63 1.89
N LEU A 65 -3.03 10.77 1.94
CA LEU A 65 -2.38 10.35 3.17
C LEU A 65 -1.81 11.56 3.92
N PHE A 66 -1.02 12.41 3.27
CA PHE A 66 -0.47 13.63 3.88
C PHE A 66 -1.55 14.59 4.36
N LYS A 67 -2.62 14.75 3.57
CA LYS A 67 -3.79 15.55 3.95
C LYS A 67 -4.46 14.99 5.20
N ARG A 68 -4.65 13.67 5.29
CA ARG A 68 -5.26 13.01 6.45
C ARG A 68 -4.42 13.14 7.71
N LEU A 69 -3.13 12.86 7.61
CA LEU A 69 -2.19 13.06 8.72
C LEU A 69 -2.23 14.51 9.21
N ALA A 70 -2.31 15.46 8.28
CA ALA A 70 -2.51 16.85 8.63
C ALA A 70 -3.85 17.12 9.31
N GLU A 71 -4.96 16.58 8.80
CA GLU A 71 -6.30 16.74 9.40
C GLU A 71 -6.35 16.22 10.85
N ILE A 72 -5.66 15.12 11.15
CA ILE A 72 -5.50 14.60 12.53
C ILE A 72 -4.82 15.67 13.40
N GLY A 73 -3.68 16.21 12.98
CA GLY A 73 -2.97 17.25 13.73
C GLY A 73 -3.77 18.56 13.85
N LEU A 74 -4.41 19.00 12.76
CA LEU A 74 -5.23 20.22 12.71
C LEU A 74 -6.44 20.14 13.65
N GLY A 75 -6.99 18.94 13.88
CA GLY A 75 -8.10 18.71 14.79
C GLY A 75 -7.82 19.13 16.25
N HIS A 76 -6.55 19.25 16.63
CA HIS A 76 -6.13 19.57 18.00
C HIS A 76 -5.73 21.04 18.20
N LEU A 77 -5.81 21.87 17.16
CA LEU A 77 -5.41 23.26 17.24
C LEU A 77 -6.46 24.12 17.94
N THR A 78 -6.28 24.34 19.24
CA THR A 78 -7.14 25.24 20.03
C THR A 78 -6.32 26.34 20.72
N PRO A 79 -6.86 27.57 20.91
CA PRO A 79 -6.19 28.64 21.66
C PRO A 79 -5.89 28.29 23.12
N THR A 80 -6.47 27.21 23.62
CA THR A 80 -6.34 26.67 24.98
C THR A 80 -5.61 25.33 24.99
N LEU A 81 -4.67 25.10 24.06
CA LEU A 81 -3.70 24.00 24.14
C LEU A 81 -2.96 24.13 25.48
N ALA A 82 -3.54 23.53 26.52
CA ALA A 82 -2.96 23.42 27.84
C ALA A 82 -1.76 22.47 27.70
N THR A 83 -0.71 22.73 28.47
CA THR A 83 0.60 22.09 28.41
C THR A 83 0.63 20.57 28.61
N THR A 84 -0.52 19.88 28.68
CA THR A 84 -0.60 18.42 28.63
C THR A 84 -2.05 17.96 28.41
N PRO A 85 -2.42 17.41 27.25
CA PRO A 85 -3.47 16.41 27.16
C PRO A 85 -2.86 15.07 27.60
N SER A 86 -3.16 14.62 28.81
CA SER A 86 -2.73 13.30 29.30
C SER A 86 -3.76 12.25 28.89
N GLY A 87 -3.65 11.71 27.68
CA GLY A 87 -4.47 10.59 27.27
C GLY A 87 -4.31 10.24 25.80
N ASP A 88 -4.29 8.94 25.52
CA ASP A 88 -4.32 8.41 24.17
C ASP A 88 -5.66 8.72 23.49
N VAL A 89 -5.60 9.13 22.23
CA VAL A 89 -6.75 9.33 21.37
C VAL A 89 -6.91 8.11 20.48
N VAL A 90 -8.06 7.44 20.59
CA VAL A 90 -8.39 6.25 19.79
C VAL A 90 -8.64 6.64 18.33
N CYS A 91 -8.05 5.89 17.40
CA CYS A 91 -8.26 6.10 15.96
C CYS A 91 -9.52 5.38 15.46
N SER A 92 -9.97 5.73 14.26
CA SER A 92 -11.28 5.32 13.76
C SER A 92 -11.44 3.81 13.59
N ASP A 93 -10.35 3.12 13.21
CA ASP A 93 -10.34 1.66 13.01
C ASP A 93 -9.57 0.90 14.10
N GLY A 94 -9.23 1.57 15.21
CA GLY A 94 -8.45 1.00 16.32
C GLY A 94 -7.05 1.58 16.45
N GLY A 95 -6.30 1.11 17.44
CA GLY A 95 -5.07 1.74 17.92
C GLY A 95 -5.31 3.13 18.49
N ALA A 96 -4.21 3.81 18.81
CA ALA A 96 -4.28 5.16 19.34
C ALA A 96 -3.06 6.01 18.99
N TYR A 97 -3.14 7.30 19.29
CA TYR A 97 -1.99 8.19 19.32
C TYR A 97 -2.08 9.11 20.53
N SER A 98 -0.93 9.54 21.03
CA SER A 98 -0.84 10.60 22.02
C SER A 98 -0.42 11.90 21.34
N TYR A 99 -0.71 13.05 21.96
CA TYR A 99 -0.26 14.33 21.45
C TYR A 99 0.10 15.29 22.57
N THR A 100 1.07 16.16 22.31
CA THR A 100 1.45 17.28 23.17
C THR A 100 1.69 18.51 22.32
N GLY A 101 1.57 19.70 22.90
CA GLY A 101 1.82 20.90 22.12
C GLY A 101 1.77 22.19 22.90
N THR A 102 2.12 23.27 22.22
CA THR A 102 2.07 24.63 22.74
C THR A 102 1.42 25.56 21.73
N TYR A 103 0.78 26.60 22.26
CA TYR A 103 0.25 27.72 21.51
C TYR A 103 0.94 29.00 21.97
N THR A 104 1.62 29.68 21.04
CA THR A 104 2.23 30.99 21.26
C THR A 104 1.42 32.04 20.52
N ALA A 105 0.85 32.98 21.27
CA ALA A 105 0.10 34.10 20.70
C ALA A 105 0.97 34.91 19.72
N PRO A 106 0.42 35.39 18.59
CA PRO A 106 -1.01 35.43 18.27
C PRO A 106 -1.55 34.23 17.50
N SER A 107 -0.74 33.26 17.06
CA SER A 107 -1.23 32.14 16.20
C SER A 107 -0.21 31.04 15.89
N THR A 108 0.89 30.93 16.63
CA THR A 108 1.90 29.89 16.35
C THR A 108 1.61 28.64 17.19
N TYR A 109 1.52 27.51 16.53
CA TYR A 109 1.31 26.19 17.11
C TYR A 109 2.57 25.34 16.93
N SER A 110 2.85 24.51 17.93
CA SER A 110 3.82 23.41 17.86
C SER A 110 3.16 22.20 18.49
N LEU A 111 2.96 21.15 17.71
CA LEU A 111 2.24 19.94 18.08
C LEU A 111 3.12 18.74 17.75
N ALA A 112 3.31 17.85 18.72
CA ALA A 112 3.98 16.57 18.56
C ALA A 112 2.94 15.47 18.81
N LEU A 113 2.82 14.53 17.88
CA LEU A 113 2.00 13.34 17.98
C LEU A 113 2.92 12.14 17.99
N THR A 114 2.60 11.15 18.82
CA THR A 114 3.24 9.84 18.78
C THR A 114 2.16 8.81 18.51
N PHE A 115 2.20 8.22 17.33
CA PHE A 115 1.26 7.20 16.88
C PHE A 115 1.69 5.83 17.42
N ASN A 116 0.77 5.16 18.12
CA ASN A 116 0.97 3.86 18.75
C ASN A 116 0.00 2.86 18.12
N GLY A 117 0.32 2.42 16.89
CA GLY A 117 -0.50 1.47 16.15
C GLY A 117 -1.84 2.04 15.69
N CYS A 118 -1.95 3.36 15.51
CA CYS A 118 -3.19 4.02 15.07
C CYS A 118 -3.64 3.53 13.69
N ARG A 119 -4.85 2.97 13.60
CA ARG A 119 -5.43 2.40 12.40
C ARG A 119 -6.44 3.34 11.76
N GLU A 120 -6.19 3.70 10.51
CA GLU A 120 -7.04 4.55 9.68
C GLU A 120 -7.08 4.07 8.22
N LEU A 121 -8.23 3.56 7.78
CA LEU A 121 -8.56 3.13 6.42
C LEU A 121 -7.57 2.18 5.74
N GLY A 122 -7.15 1.15 6.47
CA GLY A 122 -6.19 0.16 5.98
C GLY A 122 -4.74 0.54 6.24
N PHE A 123 -4.45 1.69 6.86
CA PHE A 123 -3.10 2.06 7.28
C PHE A 123 -2.96 1.94 8.79
N GLN A 124 -1.91 1.27 9.27
CA GLN A 124 -1.47 1.40 10.65
C GLN A 124 -0.27 2.35 10.70
N LEU A 125 -0.37 3.36 11.56
CA LEU A 125 0.62 4.42 11.72
C LEU A 125 1.36 4.21 13.04
N VAL A 126 2.69 4.22 12.98
CA VAL A 126 3.56 4.07 14.15
C VAL A 126 4.71 5.08 14.08
N GLY A 127 4.96 5.78 15.20
CA GLY A 127 6.09 6.68 15.35
C GLY A 127 5.71 8.17 15.44
N ASP A 128 6.73 9.01 15.37
CA ASP A 128 6.62 10.43 15.72
C ASP A 128 6.24 11.31 14.52
N TYR A 129 5.33 12.23 14.79
CA TYR A 129 4.81 13.23 13.88
C TYR A 129 4.90 14.60 14.53
N GLN A 130 5.43 15.58 13.81
CA GLN A 130 5.50 16.95 14.31
C GLN A 130 4.81 17.91 13.35
N LEU A 131 3.99 18.81 13.87
CA LEU A 131 3.35 19.90 13.15
C LEU A 131 3.68 21.22 13.82
N THR A 132 4.30 22.14 13.08
CA THR A 132 4.67 23.48 13.58
C THR A 132 4.22 24.55 12.59
N GLY A 133 3.76 25.70 13.08
CA GLY A 133 3.43 26.84 12.23
C GLY A 133 2.17 27.58 12.64
N THR A 134 1.44 28.12 11.67
CA THR A 134 0.25 28.95 11.86
C THR A 134 -0.92 28.38 11.07
N PRO A 135 -2.18 28.74 11.36
CA PRO A 135 -3.35 28.27 10.60
C PRO A 135 -3.22 28.42 9.08
N ALA A 136 -2.50 29.45 8.60
CA ALA A 136 -2.27 29.68 7.18
C ALA A 136 -1.07 28.90 6.60
N ASN A 137 -0.15 28.42 7.44
CA ASN A 137 1.07 27.77 7.00
C ASN A 137 1.64 26.85 8.10
N PHE A 138 1.54 25.54 7.89
CA PHE A 138 2.14 24.52 8.74
C PHE A 138 3.30 23.82 8.04
N THR A 139 4.30 23.44 8.81
CA THR A 139 5.30 22.45 8.42
C THR A 139 4.99 21.17 9.19
N VAL A 140 4.94 20.06 8.48
CA VAL A 140 4.78 18.72 9.03
C VAL A 140 6.04 17.94 8.79
N THR A 141 6.53 17.26 9.82
CA THR A 141 7.67 16.35 9.75
C THR A 141 7.23 14.98 10.23
N LEU A 142 7.44 13.97 9.40
CA LEU A 142 7.27 12.56 9.75
C LEU A 142 8.63 11.98 10.10
N GLY A 143 8.76 11.40 11.30
CA GLY A 143 10.00 10.81 11.78
C GLY A 143 10.99 11.85 12.33
N ASP A 144 10.52 12.78 13.18
CA ASP A 144 11.40 13.75 13.86
C ASP A 144 12.18 13.05 15.00
N GLY A 145 13.39 12.56 14.70
CA GLY A 145 14.26 11.86 15.65
C GLY A 145 14.19 10.32 15.61
N SER A 146 13.25 9.76 14.86
CA SER A 146 13.04 8.32 14.62
C SER A 146 12.45 8.09 13.21
N THR A 147 12.16 6.86 12.79
CA THR A 147 11.44 6.60 11.52
C THR A 147 9.93 6.58 11.75
N PHE A 148 9.16 7.29 10.90
CA PHE A 148 7.71 7.14 10.88
C PHE A 148 7.32 5.97 9.98
N ASN A 149 6.61 5.01 10.55
CA ASN A 149 6.26 3.75 9.94
C ASN A 149 4.79 3.75 9.51
N ILE A 150 4.55 3.33 8.27
CA ILE A 150 3.21 3.17 7.72
C ILE A 150 3.09 1.76 7.20
N PHE A 151 2.20 0.99 7.80
CA PHE A 151 1.86 -0.35 7.35
C PHE A 151 0.59 -0.26 6.52
N ASN A 152 0.68 -0.63 5.24
CA ASN A 152 -0.43 -0.62 4.31
C ASN A 152 -1.04 -2.01 4.21
N PHE A 153 -2.27 -2.15 4.65
CA PHE A 153 -3.00 -3.39 4.64
C PHE A 153 -4.10 -3.40 3.59
N ASP A 154 -4.33 -4.57 3.03
CA ASP A 154 -5.60 -4.84 2.38
C ASP A 154 -6.72 -5.03 3.41
N ARG A 155 -7.94 -4.62 3.06
CA ARG A 155 -9.23 -4.91 3.71
C ARG A 155 -9.13 -5.16 5.21
N ALA A 156 -9.49 -4.16 6.01
CA ALA A 156 -9.66 -4.31 7.46
C ALA A 156 -8.44 -4.91 8.17
N TYR A 157 -7.22 -4.55 7.74
CA TYR A 157 -5.96 -4.90 8.42
C TYR A 157 -5.64 -6.40 8.41
N THR A 158 -6.04 -7.11 7.35
CA THR A 158 -5.92 -8.57 7.29
C THR A 158 -4.63 -9.06 6.64
N THR A 159 -4.16 -8.38 5.60
CA THR A 159 -2.93 -8.74 4.88
C THR A 159 -2.07 -7.51 4.72
N LEU A 160 -0.82 -7.59 5.16
CA LEU A 160 0.15 -6.53 4.95
C LEU A 160 0.61 -6.56 3.49
N ILE A 161 0.36 -5.49 2.75
CA ILE A 161 0.76 -5.36 1.34
C ILE A 161 2.14 -4.72 1.28
N ALA A 162 2.32 -3.63 2.02
CA ALA A 162 3.53 -2.84 1.96
C ALA A 162 3.83 -2.20 3.31
N TYR A 163 5.11 -1.93 3.49
CA TYR A 163 5.63 -1.21 4.64
C TYR A 163 6.43 -0.02 4.18
N LEU A 164 6.08 1.17 4.68
CA LEU A 164 6.74 2.42 4.32
C LEU A 164 7.46 3.00 5.54
N LYS A 165 8.75 3.29 5.36
CA LYS A 165 9.56 4.13 6.24
C LYS A 165 9.60 5.54 5.66
N ALA A 166 8.97 6.48 6.35
CA ALA A 166 8.96 7.88 5.96
C ALA A 166 9.96 8.70 6.78
N SER A 167 10.80 9.46 6.08
CA SER A 167 11.53 10.61 6.62
C SER A 167 11.27 11.80 5.69
N VAL A 168 10.10 12.40 5.88
CA VAL A 168 9.55 13.40 4.96
C VAL A 168 9.18 14.64 5.74
N SER A 169 9.58 15.79 5.22
CA SER A 169 9.05 17.08 5.67
C SER A 169 8.25 17.71 4.55
N TYR A 170 7.04 18.14 4.87
CA TYR A 170 6.16 18.81 3.93
C TYR A 170 5.52 20.04 4.55
N THR A 171 5.35 21.08 3.75
CA THR A 171 4.66 22.31 4.15
C THR A 171 3.24 22.31 3.62
N ILE A 172 2.29 22.71 4.45
CA ILE A 172 0.88 22.87 4.10
C ILE A 172 0.53 24.34 4.28
N THR A 173 0.36 25.05 3.17
CA THR A 173 -0.20 26.40 3.20
C THR A 173 -1.68 26.32 2.94
N SER A 174 -2.50 26.81 3.89
CA SER A 174 -3.94 26.90 3.72
C SER A 174 -4.34 28.36 3.48
N SER A 175 -5.36 28.56 2.66
CA SER A 175 -5.95 29.88 2.43
C SER A 175 -7.43 29.75 2.12
N GLY A 176 -8.21 30.74 2.55
CA GLY A 176 -9.64 30.84 2.27
C GLY A 176 -10.52 30.71 3.52
N VAL A 177 -11.81 30.93 3.31
CA VAL A 177 -12.88 30.77 4.30
C VAL A 177 -13.96 29.95 3.60
N PRO A 178 -14.62 28.97 4.27
CA PRO A 178 -15.73 28.25 3.67
C PRO A 178 -16.71 29.21 2.97
N PRO A 179 -17.12 28.92 1.72
CA PRO A 179 -17.03 27.65 1.00
C PRO A 179 -15.76 27.45 0.13
N LEU A 180 -14.80 28.38 0.19
CA LEU A 180 -13.58 28.35 -0.61
C LEU A 180 -12.42 27.95 0.29
N THR A 181 -11.95 26.70 0.16
CA THR A 181 -10.77 26.23 0.88
C THR A 181 -9.71 25.79 -0.12
N SER A 182 -8.54 26.42 -0.05
CA SER A 182 -7.37 26.04 -0.84
C SER A 182 -6.25 25.59 0.10
N TYR A 183 -5.62 24.47 -0.22
CA TYR A 183 -4.45 23.95 0.47
C TYR A 183 -3.36 23.64 -0.55
N ALA A 184 -2.13 24.07 -0.32
CA ALA A 184 -0.99 23.63 -1.09
C ALA A 184 -0.01 22.88 -0.20
N ILE A 185 0.35 21.68 -0.64
CA ILE A 185 1.31 20.78 -0.01
C ILE A 185 2.60 20.87 -0.83
N ASN A 186 3.72 21.26 -0.21
CA ASN A 186 5.04 21.12 -0.80
C ASN A 186 5.80 20.05 -0.03
N ALA A 187 6.03 18.90 -0.64
CA ALA A 187 6.72 17.78 -0.02
C ALA A 187 8.18 17.68 -0.50
N SER A 188 9.07 17.35 0.43
CA SER A 188 10.47 17.07 0.17
C SER A 188 10.98 15.97 1.09
N GLY A 189 11.90 15.14 0.59
CA GLY A 189 12.47 14.04 1.34
C GLY A 189 12.30 12.72 0.62
N SER A 190 12.48 11.63 1.36
CA SER A 190 12.47 10.28 0.84
C SER A 190 11.54 9.37 1.66
N ILE A 191 10.92 8.44 0.95
CA ILE A 191 10.16 7.34 1.52
C ILE A 191 10.80 6.07 0.97
N SER A 192 11.11 5.12 1.84
CA SER A 192 11.47 3.77 1.41
C SER A 192 10.27 2.87 1.67
N SER A 193 9.88 2.06 0.70
CA SER A 193 8.80 1.10 0.85
C SER A 193 9.28 -0.30 0.53
N PHE A 194 8.96 -1.27 1.37
CA PHE A 194 9.05 -2.68 1.02
C PHE A 194 7.67 -3.17 0.55
N ASP A 195 7.64 -3.87 -0.57
CA ASP A 195 6.47 -4.53 -1.12
C ASP A 195 6.55 -6.02 -0.83
N TYR A 196 5.56 -6.55 -0.10
CA TYR A 196 5.54 -7.97 0.33
C TYR A 196 5.10 -8.94 -0.76
N PHE A 197 4.56 -8.46 -1.87
CA PHE A 197 4.24 -9.28 -3.03
C PHE A 197 5.44 -9.40 -3.96
N LEU A 198 6.15 -8.29 -4.19
CA LEU A 198 7.33 -8.26 -5.04
C LEU A 198 8.62 -8.64 -4.31
N LEU A 199 8.58 -8.68 -2.98
CA LEU A 199 9.72 -8.87 -2.09
C LEU A 199 10.86 -7.92 -2.46
N ASN A 200 10.52 -6.64 -2.66
CA ASN A 200 11.45 -5.64 -3.16
C ASN A 200 11.27 -4.29 -2.46
N THR A 201 12.35 -3.53 -2.41
CA THR A 201 12.36 -2.17 -1.88
C THR A 201 12.29 -1.15 -3.00
N PHE A 202 11.39 -0.19 -2.82
CA PHE A 202 11.16 0.97 -3.65
C PHE A 202 11.54 2.23 -2.87
N ASP A 203 12.61 2.89 -3.29
CA ASP A 203 13.04 4.16 -2.73
C ASP A 203 12.45 5.30 -3.56
N MET A 204 11.56 6.05 -2.94
CA MET A 204 10.88 7.20 -3.51
C MET A 204 11.49 8.48 -2.99
N THR A 205 11.76 9.43 -3.88
CA THR A 205 12.28 10.76 -3.55
C THR A 205 11.37 11.83 -4.14
N MET A 206 10.94 12.77 -3.30
CA MET A 206 10.17 13.94 -3.69
C MET A 206 11.10 15.13 -3.85
N SER A 207 11.13 15.73 -5.04
CA SER A 207 11.97 16.89 -5.37
C SER A 207 11.10 18.10 -5.68
N ALA A 208 10.84 18.89 -4.63
CA ALA A 208 9.97 20.07 -4.70
C ALA A 208 8.58 19.76 -5.30
N LEU A 209 8.03 18.58 -4.97
CA LEU A 209 6.70 18.18 -5.42
C LEU A 209 5.68 19.08 -4.72
N ARG A 210 4.95 19.87 -5.50
CA ARG A 210 3.94 20.81 -5.04
C ARG A 210 2.59 20.38 -5.59
N SER A 211 1.66 20.11 -4.68
CA SER A 211 0.27 19.81 -5.00
C SER A 211 -0.64 20.85 -4.35
N SER A 212 -1.36 21.63 -5.15
CA SER A 212 -2.39 22.55 -4.67
C SER A 212 -3.78 22.03 -4.96
N VAL A 213 -4.61 21.97 -3.93
CA VAL A 213 -6.02 21.62 -4.01
C VAL A 213 -6.84 22.87 -3.73
N GLU A 214 -7.70 23.24 -4.66
CA GLU A 214 -8.72 24.26 -4.47
C GLU A 214 -10.09 23.60 -4.49
N GLU A 215 -10.88 23.79 -3.44
CA GLU A 215 -12.26 23.36 -3.37
C GLU A 215 -13.19 24.58 -3.32
N THR A 216 -14.20 24.56 -4.17
CA THR A 216 -15.23 25.59 -4.25
C THR A 216 -16.59 24.94 -4.14
N THR A 217 -17.46 25.47 -3.26
CA THR A 217 -18.87 25.07 -3.20
C THR A 217 -19.75 26.21 -3.70
N ASN A 218 -20.58 25.95 -4.71
CA ASN A 218 -21.49 26.96 -5.25
C ASN A 218 -22.81 27.04 -4.45
N ALA A 219 -23.70 27.95 -4.84
CA ALA A 219 -24.99 28.14 -4.17
C ALA A 219 -25.93 26.93 -4.23
N ASN A 220 -25.72 26.00 -5.17
CA ASN A 220 -26.47 24.75 -5.29
C ASN A 220 -25.85 23.61 -4.46
N LEU A 221 -24.77 23.91 -3.71
CA LEU A 221 -23.93 22.94 -3.02
C LEU A 221 -23.19 21.98 -3.97
N ASP A 222 -23.01 22.37 -5.24
CA ASP A 222 -22.10 21.65 -6.13
C ASP A 222 -20.68 21.93 -5.68
N ILE A 223 -19.86 20.88 -5.64
CA ILE A 223 -18.46 20.95 -5.21
C ILE A 223 -17.59 20.84 -6.45
N SER A 224 -16.72 21.82 -6.67
CA SER A 224 -15.63 21.72 -7.66
C SER A 224 -14.30 21.69 -6.96
N THR A 225 -13.53 20.63 -7.22
CA THR A 225 -12.18 20.41 -6.70
C THR A 225 -11.19 20.48 -7.86
N THR A 226 -10.17 21.32 -7.73
CA THR A 226 -9.07 21.45 -8.68
C THR A 226 -7.77 21.08 -7.96
N LEU A 227 -7.14 19.99 -8.38
CA LEU A 227 -5.79 19.61 -7.96
C LEU A 227 -4.80 20.02 -9.05
N VAL A 228 -3.75 20.77 -8.71
CA VAL A 228 -2.63 21.07 -9.62
C VAL A 228 -1.34 20.55 -8.99
N THR A 229 -0.57 19.77 -9.74
CA THR A 229 0.69 19.17 -9.32
C THR A 229 1.83 19.66 -10.21
N ASN A 230 2.92 20.06 -9.57
CA ASN A 230 4.15 20.54 -10.18
C ASN A 230 5.36 19.93 -9.45
N GLY A 231 6.49 19.80 -10.13
CA GLY A 231 7.75 19.35 -9.53
C GLY A 231 8.07 17.88 -9.81
N GLY A 232 9.11 17.38 -9.15
CA GLY A 232 9.71 16.09 -9.45
C GLY A 232 9.36 15.01 -8.43
N PHE A 233 9.16 13.78 -8.93
CA PHE A 233 9.13 12.56 -8.15
C PHE A 233 10.07 11.54 -8.80
N SER A 234 10.78 10.75 -8.01
CA SER A 234 11.53 9.62 -8.55
C SER A 234 11.41 8.40 -7.68
N GLU A 235 11.43 7.24 -8.32
CA GLU A 235 11.37 5.93 -7.70
C GLU A 235 12.53 5.10 -8.23
N THR A 236 13.22 4.40 -7.33
CA THR A 236 14.28 3.47 -7.65
C THR A 236 14.06 2.15 -6.93
N TRP A 237 14.32 1.04 -7.61
CA TRP A 237 14.23 -0.29 -7.00
C TRP A 237 15.31 -1.21 -7.55
N ALA A 238 15.68 -2.21 -6.77
CA ALA A 238 16.64 -3.21 -7.21
C ALA A 238 16.03 -4.06 -8.34
N SER A 239 16.87 -4.41 -9.32
CA SER A 239 16.56 -5.46 -10.30
C SER A 239 17.38 -6.70 -9.99
N SER A 240 16.87 -7.88 -10.35
CA SER A 240 17.61 -9.15 -10.28
C SER A 240 18.87 -9.06 -11.17
N GLY A 241 20.01 -8.73 -10.55
CA GLY A 241 21.30 -8.48 -11.20
C GLY A 241 21.86 -7.09 -10.94
N SER A 242 22.66 -6.96 -9.88
CA SER A 242 23.60 -5.86 -9.51
C SER A 242 23.30 -4.42 -10.00
N GLY A 243 22.03 -4.01 -10.11
CA GLY A 243 21.67 -2.73 -10.69
C GLY A 243 20.26 -2.29 -10.34
N PHE A 244 20.02 -0.99 -10.47
CA PHE A 244 18.75 -0.35 -10.12
C PHE A 244 17.93 -0.04 -11.37
N ASN A 245 16.62 -0.24 -11.26
CA ASN A 245 15.62 0.39 -12.10
C ASN A 245 15.36 1.81 -11.58
N LEU A 246 15.00 2.72 -12.48
CA LEU A 246 14.71 4.10 -12.16
C LEU A 246 13.50 4.58 -12.96
N ALA A 247 12.54 5.16 -12.27
CA ALA A 247 11.49 5.98 -12.84
C ALA A 247 11.60 7.40 -12.28
N ARG A 248 11.76 8.40 -13.14
CA ARG A 248 11.68 9.82 -12.75
C ARG A 248 10.50 10.46 -13.45
N MET A 249 9.76 11.26 -12.71
CA MET A 249 8.60 11.97 -13.18
C MET A 249 8.76 13.44 -12.89
N LEU A 250 8.43 14.26 -13.87
CA LEU A 250 8.36 15.70 -13.74
C LEU A 250 6.98 16.18 -14.14
N PHE A 251 6.25 16.72 -13.18
CA PHE A 251 4.92 17.29 -13.37
C PHE A 251 5.05 18.77 -13.71
N THR A 252 4.37 19.22 -14.77
CA THR A 252 4.24 20.62 -15.14
C THR A 252 2.77 20.93 -15.38
N ASP A 253 2.19 21.72 -14.48
CA ASP A 253 0.78 22.11 -14.47
C ASP A 253 -0.18 20.92 -14.62
N PHE A 254 0.20 19.76 -14.05
CA PHE A 254 -0.61 18.57 -14.10
C PHE A 254 -1.85 18.77 -13.23
N THR A 255 -3.01 18.90 -13.87
CA THR A 255 -4.25 19.33 -13.27
C THR A 255 -5.30 18.23 -13.33
N VAL A 256 -5.91 17.92 -12.19
CA VAL A 256 -7.11 17.09 -12.09
C VAL A 256 -8.25 17.96 -11.58
N ASN A 257 -9.26 18.17 -12.40
CA ASN A 257 -10.50 18.82 -11.98
C ASN A 257 -11.59 17.79 -11.75
N LYS A 258 -12.38 17.96 -10.69
CA LYS A 258 -13.55 17.16 -10.37
C LYS A 258 -14.69 18.10 -10.05
N THR A 259 -15.85 17.91 -10.68
CA THR A 259 -17.08 18.60 -10.30
C THR A 259 -18.12 17.58 -9.89
N GLN A 260 -18.64 17.74 -8.68
CA GLN A 260 -19.71 16.92 -8.12
C GLN A 260 -20.98 17.75 -8.04
N LEU A 261 -21.97 17.40 -8.85
CA LEU A 261 -23.27 18.08 -8.85
C LEU A 261 -24.16 17.48 -7.78
N ASN A 262 -24.74 18.37 -6.96
CA ASN A 262 -25.67 17.98 -5.92
C ASN A 262 -27.01 17.59 -6.56
N ALA A 263 -27.52 16.42 -6.19
CA ALA A 263 -28.91 16.10 -6.47
C ALA A 263 -29.76 17.08 -5.65
N ALA A 264 -30.62 17.87 -6.30
CA ALA A 264 -31.33 19.02 -5.72
C ALA A 264 -32.29 18.74 -4.53
N THR A 265 -32.13 17.64 -3.78
CA THR A 265 -32.95 17.23 -2.64
C THR A 265 -32.07 16.84 -1.45
N ALA A 266 -32.14 17.62 -0.36
CA ALA A 266 -31.40 17.40 0.89
C ALA A 266 -31.74 16.07 1.60
N PRO A 267 -30.89 15.54 2.51
CA PRO A 267 -29.55 16.00 2.86
C PRO A 267 -28.42 15.24 2.14
N VAL A 268 -27.38 16.02 1.87
CA VAL A 268 -26.09 15.75 1.20
C VAL A 268 -25.51 14.36 1.44
N THR A 269 -25.90 13.36 0.64
CA THR A 269 -25.25 12.04 0.67
C THR A 269 -25.10 11.38 -0.71
N ASN A 270 -25.75 11.89 -1.75
CA ASN A 270 -25.76 11.29 -3.09
C ASN A 270 -25.54 12.37 -4.16
N TYR A 271 -24.31 12.45 -4.71
CA TYR A 271 -24.00 13.28 -5.88
C TYR A 271 -24.50 12.57 -7.15
N THR A 272 -25.17 13.29 -8.04
CA THR A 272 -25.79 12.72 -9.26
C THR A 272 -24.86 12.69 -10.45
N LEU A 273 -23.90 13.62 -10.52
CA LEU A 273 -22.94 13.70 -11.62
C LEU A 273 -21.55 14.02 -11.07
N ASN A 274 -20.57 13.23 -11.44
CA ASN A 274 -19.15 13.52 -11.23
C ASN A 274 -18.49 13.67 -12.60
N THR A 275 -18.19 14.90 -13.02
CA THR A 275 -17.26 15.07 -14.16
C THR A 275 -15.84 15.10 -13.61
N LYS A 276 -14.94 14.41 -14.30
CA LYS A 276 -13.49 14.48 -14.01
C LYS A 276 -12.78 14.93 -15.27
N SER A 277 -11.77 15.78 -15.13
CA SER A 277 -10.87 16.09 -16.23
C SER A 277 -9.42 16.05 -15.80
N VAL A 278 -8.56 15.55 -16.68
CA VAL A 278 -7.10 15.51 -16.49
C VAL A 278 -6.45 16.35 -17.59
N ASN A 279 -5.55 17.25 -17.19
CA ASN A 279 -4.82 18.14 -18.09
C ASN A 279 -3.37 18.34 -17.61
N GLY A 280 -2.50 18.89 -18.44
CA GLY A 280 -1.13 19.27 -18.12
C GLY A 280 -0.09 18.40 -18.82
N ARG A 281 1.11 18.39 -18.26
CA ARG A 281 2.27 17.71 -18.83
C ARG A 281 3.00 16.90 -17.77
N VAL A 282 3.42 15.69 -18.14
CA VAL A 282 4.26 14.83 -17.29
C VAL A 282 5.38 14.26 -18.15
N SER A 283 6.62 14.46 -17.72
CA SER A 283 7.78 13.84 -18.36
C SER A 283 8.26 12.66 -17.52
N PHE A 284 8.38 11.49 -18.13
CA PHE A 284 8.89 10.26 -17.53
C PHE A 284 10.28 9.98 -18.06
N ALA A 285 11.26 9.74 -17.19
CA ALA A 285 12.50 9.09 -17.56
C ALA A 285 12.49 7.71 -16.91
N PHE A 286 12.27 6.69 -17.72
CA PHE A 286 12.18 5.31 -17.28
C PHE A 286 13.38 4.53 -17.80
N ASN A 287 14.08 3.82 -16.90
CA ASN A 287 15.25 3.02 -17.23
C ASN A 287 15.18 1.66 -16.53
N PRO A 288 14.31 0.74 -16.99
CA PRO A 288 14.28 -0.60 -16.46
C PRO A 288 15.46 -1.41 -17.02
N ARG A 289 16.17 -2.14 -16.16
CA ARG A 289 17.27 -3.01 -16.56
C ARG A 289 16.82 -4.37 -17.06
N ALA A 290 15.69 -4.88 -16.57
CA ALA A 290 15.24 -6.25 -16.80
C ALA A 290 13.98 -6.37 -17.69
N PHE A 291 13.10 -5.36 -17.73
CA PHE A 291 11.80 -5.45 -18.42
C PHE A 291 11.40 -4.13 -19.10
N GLY A 292 11.03 -4.16 -20.38
CA GLY A 292 10.45 -3.00 -21.07
C GLY A 292 11.46 -2.04 -21.71
N TYR A 293 10.97 -0.92 -22.23
CA TYR A 293 11.79 0.05 -22.96
C TYR A 293 12.30 1.16 -22.04
N SER A 294 13.62 1.37 -22.04
CA SER A 294 14.21 2.57 -21.45
C SER A 294 13.97 3.78 -22.35
N GLY A 295 13.60 4.92 -21.78
CA GLY A 295 13.40 6.14 -22.56
C GLY A 295 13.00 7.34 -21.72
N ILE A 296 13.03 8.50 -22.36
CA ILE A 296 12.39 9.71 -21.86
C ILE A 296 11.12 9.93 -22.67
N PHE A 297 10.01 10.10 -21.96
CA PHE A 297 8.68 10.22 -22.53
C PHE A 297 8.02 11.47 -21.98
N ASP A 298 7.78 12.42 -22.87
CA ASP A 298 7.12 13.66 -22.54
C ASP A 298 5.65 13.57 -22.96
N ILE A 299 4.77 13.49 -21.96
CA ILE A 299 3.34 13.42 -22.18
C ILE A 299 2.73 14.80 -21.97
N ALA A 300 1.96 15.26 -22.94
CA ALA A 300 1.10 16.40 -22.76
C ALA A 300 -0.34 16.01 -23.07
N THR A 301 -1.29 16.73 -22.48
CA THR A 301 -2.72 16.68 -22.84
C THR A 301 -3.09 17.94 -23.65
N PRO A 302 -2.88 18.02 -24.97
CA PRO A 302 -3.30 19.22 -25.70
C PRO A 302 -4.83 19.44 -25.63
N THR A 303 -5.60 18.38 -25.43
CA THR A 303 -7.02 18.45 -25.06
C THR A 303 -7.23 17.66 -23.76
N PRO A 304 -7.81 18.27 -22.71
CA PRO A 304 -8.05 17.58 -21.44
C PRO A 304 -8.85 16.30 -21.65
N ILE A 305 -8.43 15.21 -21.00
CA ILE A 305 -9.20 13.97 -20.95
C ILE A 305 -10.37 14.19 -20.00
N ARG A 306 -11.59 14.02 -20.49
CA ARG A 306 -12.83 14.23 -19.73
C ARG A 306 -13.57 12.92 -19.56
N TYR A 307 -13.95 12.64 -18.32
CA TYR A 307 -14.75 11.48 -17.96
C TYR A 307 -16.13 11.95 -17.50
N SER A 308 -17.18 11.33 -18.05
CA SER A 308 -18.55 11.48 -17.57
C SER A 308 -18.93 10.31 -16.66
N ASN A 309 -19.81 10.59 -15.71
CA ASN A 309 -20.30 9.62 -14.72
C ASN A 309 -21.36 8.67 -15.30
N ALA A 310 -21.23 8.27 -16.57
CA ALA A 310 -21.98 7.14 -17.10
C ALA A 310 -21.61 5.87 -16.30
N SER A 311 -22.51 4.88 -16.25
CA SER A 311 -22.16 3.54 -15.77
C SER A 311 -22.19 2.60 -16.98
N PRO A 312 -21.05 2.01 -17.39
CA PRO A 312 -19.70 2.18 -16.83
C PRO A 312 -19.14 3.60 -17.06
N LEU A 313 -18.11 4.02 -16.31
CA LEU A 313 -17.44 5.31 -16.50
C LEU A 313 -16.98 5.43 -17.95
N GLN A 314 -17.34 6.52 -18.62
CA GLN A 314 -17.01 6.74 -20.03
C GLN A 314 -16.09 7.94 -20.20
N THR A 315 -15.18 7.84 -21.16
CA THR A 315 -14.44 8.99 -21.65
C THR A 315 -15.30 9.72 -22.70
N ASP A 316 -15.41 11.03 -22.57
CA ASP A 316 -16.19 11.87 -23.49
C ASP A 316 -15.31 12.41 -24.62
N GLN A 317 -14.09 12.81 -24.27
CA GLN A 317 -13.09 13.36 -25.18
C GLN A 317 -11.74 13.45 -24.46
N GLY A 318 -10.65 13.43 -25.22
CA GLY A 318 -9.32 13.72 -24.71
C GLY A 318 -8.28 13.51 -25.79
N MET A 319 -7.14 14.18 -25.65
CA MET A 319 -6.00 13.93 -26.52
C MET A 319 -4.72 14.01 -25.71
N LEU A 320 -3.90 12.98 -25.80
CA LEU A 320 -2.52 12.96 -25.32
C LEU A 320 -1.56 13.00 -26.49
N THR A 321 -0.38 13.58 -26.28
CA THR A 321 0.77 13.39 -27.15
C THR A 321 1.94 12.87 -26.35
N THR A 322 2.74 11.99 -26.97
CA THR A 322 3.98 11.46 -26.38
C THR A 322 5.15 11.84 -27.26
N ASN A 323 6.12 12.60 -26.72
CA ASN A 323 7.31 13.10 -27.42
C ASN A 323 7.01 13.86 -28.73
N GLY A 324 5.76 14.25 -28.97
CA GLY A 324 5.28 14.77 -30.25
C GLY A 324 5.24 13.74 -31.40
N THR A 325 5.57 12.47 -31.14
CA THR A 325 5.65 11.40 -32.15
C THR A 325 4.41 10.51 -32.16
N ALA A 326 3.71 10.39 -31.04
CA ALA A 326 2.45 9.66 -30.95
C ALA A 326 1.35 10.56 -30.39
N THR A 327 0.13 10.35 -30.87
CA THR A 327 -1.10 11.00 -30.40
C THR A 327 -2.07 9.91 -29.97
N ILE A 328 -2.60 10.01 -28.76
CA ILE A 328 -3.65 9.12 -28.24
C ILE A 328 -4.93 9.94 -28.13
N ASN A 329 -5.96 9.58 -28.88
CA ASN A 329 -7.28 10.20 -28.80
C ASN A 329 -8.20 9.34 -27.94
N TYR A 330 -8.75 9.95 -26.91
CA TYR A 330 -9.83 9.37 -26.14
C TYR A 330 -11.15 9.82 -26.74
N ASN A 331 -11.89 8.89 -27.31
CA ASN A 331 -13.12 9.17 -28.03
C ASN A 331 -14.34 9.10 -27.11
N ALA A 332 -15.43 9.73 -27.54
CA ALA A 332 -16.73 9.58 -26.90
C ALA A 332 -17.16 8.11 -26.95
N GLY A 333 -17.45 7.51 -25.80
CA GLY A 333 -17.82 6.09 -25.68
C GLY A 333 -16.73 5.19 -25.09
N SER A 334 -15.59 5.77 -24.70
CA SER A 334 -14.41 5.11 -24.07
C SER A 334 -13.41 4.45 -25.01
N ASP A 335 -13.68 4.42 -26.31
CA ASP A 335 -12.71 3.93 -27.29
C ASP A 335 -11.45 4.82 -27.27
N VAL A 336 -10.29 4.20 -27.46
CA VAL A 336 -9.00 4.89 -27.49
C VAL A 336 -8.27 4.59 -28.77
N ASP A 337 -7.92 5.65 -29.51
CA ASP A 337 -7.19 5.57 -30.77
C ASP A 337 -5.76 6.07 -30.60
N ILE A 338 -4.79 5.28 -31.04
CA ILE A 338 -3.38 5.65 -31.07
C ILE A 338 -2.93 5.87 -32.52
N ILE A 339 -2.42 7.06 -32.78
CA ILE A 339 -1.85 7.48 -34.05
C ILE A 339 -0.37 7.75 -33.82
N VAL A 340 0.51 7.03 -34.52
CA VAL A 340 1.96 7.25 -34.44
C VAL A 340 2.45 7.84 -35.75
N SER A 341 3.30 8.86 -35.68
CA SER A 341 3.92 9.46 -36.85
C SER A 341 4.70 8.40 -37.64
N GLY A 342 4.43 8.30 -38.94
CA GLY A 342 5.01 7.27 -39.81
C GLY A 342 4.18 5.99 -39.91
N LEU A 343 3.09 5.83 -39.14
CA LEU A 343 2.08 4.80 -39.36
C LEU A 343 0.98 5.27 -40.31
N THR A 344 0.53 4.35 -41.17
CA THR A 344 -0.65 4.56 -42.00
C THR A 344 -1.95 4.09 -41.33
N SER A 345 -1.85 3.29 -40.27
CA SER A 345 -3.00 2.71 -39.54
C SER A 345 -3.06 3.19 -38.11
N THR A 346 -4.25 3.60 -37.68
CA THR A 346 -4.60 3.85 -36.28
C THR A 346 -4.73 2.52 -35.54
N LEU A 347 -4.21 2.45 -34.31
CA LEU A 347 -4.48 1.35 -33.39
C LEU A 347 -5.67 1.74 -32.52
N SER A 348 -6.72 0.93 -32.49
CA SER A 348 -7.94 1.23 -31.74
C SER A 348 -8.18 0.20 -30.64
N PHE A 349 -8.50 0.69 -29.45
CA PHE A 349 -8.84 -0.10 -28.27
C PHE A 349 -10.25 0.27 -27.83
N LEU A 350 -11.01 -0.70 -27.36
CA LEU A 350 -12.39 -0.46 -26.96
C LEU A 350 -12.46 0.33 -25.64
N ARG A 351 -11.44 0.21 -24.79
CA ARG A 351 -11.34 0.93 -23.52
C ARG A 351 -9.89 1.19 -23.12
N GLU A 352 -9.69 2.24 -22.31
CA GLU A 352 -8.39 2.60 -21.72
C GLU A 352 -7.70 1.44 -20.97
N TYR A 353 -8.46 0.59 -20.26
CA TYR A 353 -7.86 -0.53 -19.52
C TYR A 353 -7.19 -1.57 -20.44
N GLU A 354 -7.60 -1.67 -21.72
CA GLU A 354 -6.97 -2.58 -22.68
C GLU A 354 -5.55 -2.11 -23.03
N LEU A 355 -5.27 -0.81 -22.89
CA LEU A 355 -3.91 -0.27 -23.02
C LEU A 355 -3.01 -0.70 -21.87
N MET A 356 -3.56 -0.76 -20.65
CA MET A 356 -2.84 -1.19 -19.47
C MET A 356 -2.37 -2.64 -19.61
N LYS A 357 -3.15 -3.49 -20.31
CA LYS A 357 -2.82 -4.90 -20.57
C LYS A 357 -1.69 -5.13 -21.61
N ILE A 358 -1.26 -4.10 -22.35
CA ILE A 358 -0.24 -4.26 -23.41
C ILE A 358 1.17 -4.40 -22.81
N THR A 359 1.43 -3.72 -21.70
CA THR A 359 2.62 -3.93 -20.91
C THR A 359 2.31 -3.51 -19.48
N ASP A 360 2.27 -4.48 -18.58
CA ASP A 360 2.29 -4.20 -17.15
C ASP A 360 3.67 -3.70 -16.76
N PHE A 361 3.69 -2.51 -16.17
CA PHE A 361 4.83 -2.04 -15.43
C PHE A 361 4.89 -2.85 -14.13
N ALA A 362 6.05 -3.39 -13.78
CA ALA A 362 6.28 -3.96 -12.45
C ALA A 362 6.38 -2.79 -11.44
N ALA A 363 5.22 -2.25 -11.05
CA ALA A 363 5.06 -1.28 -9.96
C ALA A 363 4.66 -2.02 -8.69
N MET A 364 4.65 -1.29 -7.58
CA MET A 364 4.14 -1.72 -6.26
C MET A 364 2.67 -2.22 -6.23
N GLU A 365 2.00 -2.26 -7.37
CA GLU A 365 0.59 -2.62 -7.53
C GLU A 365 0.46 -3.78 -8.52
N GLN A 366 1.32 -4.81 -8.40
CA GLN A 366 0.99 -6.08 -9.06
C GLN A 366 -0.32 -6.62 -8.50
N ASP A 367 -1.07 -7.30 -9.38
CA ASP A 367 -2.35 -7.93 -9.08
C ASP A 367 -2.29 -8.61 -7.72
N LYS A 368 -3.00 -8.04 -6.74
CA LYS A 368 -3.13 -8.68 -5.44
C LYS A 368 -3.65 -10.10 -5.65
N PRO A 369 -3.01 -11.11 -5.05
CA PRO A 369 -3.52 -12.46 -5.00
C PRO A 369 -5.00 -12.54 -4.60
N PRO A 370 -5.80 -13.43 -5.21
CA PRO A 370 -7.15 -13.67 -4.75
C PRO A 370 -7.14 -14.14 -3.29
N LEU A 371 -8.06 -13.60 -2.49
CA LEU A 371 -8.25 -14.05 -1.12
C LEU A 371 -9.02 -15.37 -1.11
N ILE A 372 -8.42 -16.40 -0.53
CA ILE A 372 -8.96 -17.74 -0.37
C ILE A 372 -9.38 -17.91 1.10
N PRO A 373 -10.62 -18.33 1.40
CA PRO A 373 -11.03 -18.56 2.78
C PRO A 373 -10.25 -19.73 3.42
N PRO A 374 -10.10 -19.75 4.76
CA PRO A 374 -9.51 -20.87 5.47
C PRO A 374 -10.14 -22.23 5.09
N PRO A 375 -9.36 -23.32 5.05
CA PRO A 375 -9.88 -24.65 4.79
C PRO A 375 -10.90 -25.07 5.86
N ALA A 376 -11.93 -25.80 5.45
CA ALA A 376 -12.85 -26.42 6.40
C ALA A 376 -12.13 -27.55 7.17
N PRO A 377 -12.51 -27.82 8.44
CA PRO A 377 -11.92 -28.91 9.21
C PRO A 377 -11.96 -30.24 8.44
N GLY A 378 -10.80 -30.90 8.32
CA GLY A 378 -10.64 -32.18 7.62
C GLY A 378 -10.61 -32.12 6.10
N VAL A 379 -10.66 -30.93 5.48
CA VAL A 379 -10.56 -30.75 4.02
C VAL A 379 -9.35 -29.88 3.70
N PRO A 380 -8.24 -30.47 3.21
CA PRO A 380 -7.07 -29.71 2.76
C PRO A 380 -7.42 -28.70 1.66
N LEU A 381 -6.84 -27.51 1.73
CA LEU A 381 -6.75 -26.58 0.61
C LEU A 381 -5.42 -26.81 -0.10
N THR A 382 -5.44 -27.42 -1.28
CA THR A 382 -4.24 -27.64 -2.09
C THR A 382 -3.98 -26.47 -3.02
N LEU A 383 -2.81 -25.86 -2.89
CA LEU A 383 -2.27 -24.83 -3.76
C LEU A 383 -1.28 -25.47 -4.76
N PRO A 384 -1.35 -25.12 -6.05
CA PRO A 384 -0.57 -25.79 -7.09
C PRO A 384 0.94 -25.54 -6.97
N SER A 385 1.34 -24.42 -6.37
CA SER A 385 2.73 -24.06 -6.12
C SER A 385 2.85 -22.86 -5.18
N GLY A 386 3.93 -22.81 -4.42
CA GLY A 386 4.41 -21.65 -3.69
C GLY A 386 5.82 -21.95 -3.18
N ASN A 387 6.72 -20.98 -3.23
CA ASN A 387 8.09 -21.13 -2.73
C ASN A 387 8.42 -20.17 -1.58
N THR A 388 7.48 -19.26 -1.27
CA THR A 388 7.58 -18.29 -0.20
C THR A 388 6.32 -18.36 0.66
N LEU A 389 6.46 -18.03 1.94
CA LEU A 389 5.40 -17.84 2.90
C LEU A 389 5.59 -16.50 3.59
N ALA A 390 4.54 -15.71 3.71
CA ALA A 390 4.48 -14.58 4.63
C ALA A 390 3.27 -14.76 5.54
N VAL A 391 3.45 -14.60 6.84
CA VAL A 391 2.42 -14.70 7.85
C VAL A 391 2.24 -13.34 8.48
N THR A 392 1.07 -12.73 8.31
CA THR A 392 0.74 -11.43 8.92
C THR A 392 -0.23 -11.65 10.07
N LEU A 393 0.13 -11.20 11.27
CA LEU A 393 -0.72 -11.13 12.45
C LEU A 393 -1.10 -9.67 12.73
N THR A 394 -2.37 -9.39 13.00
CA THR A 394 -2.83 -8.14 13.63
C THR A 394 -3.84 -8.44 14.74
N TRP A 395 -3.99 -7.53 15.69
CA TRP A 395 -4.98 -7.68 16.77
C TRP A 395 -5.68 -6.39 17.16
N VAL A 396 -6.84 -6.52 17.80
CA VAL A 396 -7.66 -5.41 18.33
C VAL A 396 -8.24 -5.80 19.68
N GLY A 397 -7.90 -5.02 20.70
CA GLY A 397 -8.48 -5.09 22.04
C GLY A 397 -9.89 -4.50 22.11
N PRO A 398 -10.60 -4.67 23.24
CA PRO A 398 -12.02 -4.35 23.39
C PRO A 398 -12.32 -2.85 23.31
N SER A 399 -11.36 -1.99 23.61
CA SER A 399 -11.44 -0.53 23.47
C SER A 399 -11.03 -0.03 22.08
N GLY A 400 -10.66 -0.94 21.18
CA GLY A 400 -9.97 -0.64 19.95
C GLY A 400 -8.44 -0.54 20.11
N SER A 401 -7.87 -0.61 21.31
CA SER A 401 -6.41 -0.55 21.50
C SER A 401 -5.67 -1.78 20.95
N SER A 402 -4.39 -1.61 20.63
CA SER A 402 -3.46 -2.70 20.29
C SER A 402 -2.17 -2.47 21.07
N THR A 403 -2.28 -2.53 22.40
CA THR A 403 -1.17 -2.29 23.33
C THR A 403 -0.71 -3.58 24.03
N SER A 404 -1.25 -4.71 23.58
CA SER A 404 -0.94 -6.05 24.04
C SER A 404 0.17 -6.63 23.21
N ASP A 405 0.99 -7.46 23.84
CA ASP A 405 2.06 -8.21 23.20
C ASP A 405 1.53 -9.56 22.72
N MET A 406 1.64 -9.82 21.42
CA MET A 406 1.10 -10.99 20.74
C MET A 406 2.16 -11.57 19.82
N ASP A 407 2.76 -12.68 20.23
CA ASP A 407 3.91 -13.23 19.54
C ASP A 407 3.43 -14.20 18.45
N LEU A 408 3.92 -14.00 17.24
CA LEU A 408 3.75 -14.86 16.09
C LEU A 408 4.91 -15.86 16.02
N HIS A 409 4.54 -17.12 15.83
CA HIS A 409 5.48 -18.24 15.73
C HIS A 409 5.30 -18.96 14.42
N LEU A 410 6.43 -19.32 13.81
CA LEU A 410 6.49 -20.24 12.70
C LEU A 410 7.42 -21.40 13.05
N HIS A 411 6.84 -22.58 13.23
CA HIS A 411 7.60 -23.81 13.49
C HIS A 411 7.72 -24.63 12.21
N TYR A 412 8.85 -25.31 12.04
CA TYR A 412 9.06 -26.22 10.91
C TYR A 412 9.56 -27.59 11.35
N TYR A 413 9.03 -28.62 10.69
CA TYR A 413 9.45 -30.00 10.76
C TYR A 413 9.89 -30.46 9.37
N SER A 414 11.05 -31.12 9.31
CA SER A 414 11.54 -31.72 8.07
C SER A 414 10.70 -32.91 7.61
N SER A 415 9.94 -33.52 8.53
CA SER A 415 8.95 -34.54 8.19
C SER A 415 7.65 -33.86 7.72
N PRO A 416 7.08 -34.24 6.56
CA PRO A 416 5.78 -33.73 6.11
C PRO A 416 4.59 -34.32 6.88
N THR A 417 4.85 -35.26 7.79
CA THR A 417 3.87 -35.85 8.71
C THR A 417 4.52 -36.03 10.08
N PRO A 418 4.77 -34.93 10.81
CA PRO A 418 5.34 -35.03 12.15
C PRO A 418 4.35 -35.73 13.10
N THR A 419 4.87 -36.38 14.13
CA THR A 419 4.07 -37.00 15.18
C THR A 419 4.22 -36.22 16.48
N ALA A 420 3.28 -36.35 17.41
CA ALA A 420 3.40 -35.78 18.75
C ALA A 420 4.78 -36.09 19.37
N GLY A 421 5.47 -35.04 19.84
CA GLY A 421 6.80 -35.13 20.44
C GLY A 421 7.96 -35.25 19.45
N ALA A 422 7.72 -35.16 18.13
CA ALA A 422 8.80 -34.98 17.17
C ALA A 422 9.50 -33.64 17.46
N PRO A 423 10.85 -33.58 17.43
CA PRO A 423 11.55 -32.31 17.59
C PRO A 423 11.31 -31.43 16.37
N LYS A 424 11.08 -30.14 16.62
CA LYS A 424 11.07 -29.10 15.59
C LYS A 424 12.47 -29.04 14.97
N THR A 425 12.53 -28.86 13.64
CA THR A 425 13.81 -28.62 12.95
C THR A 425 14.29 -27.21 13.26
N TRP A 426 13.39 -26.23 13.21
CA TRP A 426 13.65 -24.84 13.58
C TRP A 426 12.36 -24.12 13.96
N THR A 427 12.49 -22.93 14.56
CA THR A 427 11.40 -22.02 14.89
C THR A 427 11.84 -20.59 14.67
N VAL A 428 10.95 -19.76 14.11
CA VAL A 428 11.09 -18.31 14.01
C VAL A 428 10.09 -17.67 14.97
N HIS A 429 10.60 -16.82 15.85
CA HIS A 429 9.91 -16.05 16.87
C HIS A 429 10.88 -14.99 17.44
N TRP A 430 10.38 -14.05 18.24
CA TRP A 430 11.11 -12.85 18.71
C TRP A 430 12.39 -13.08 19.53
N SER A 431 12.68 -14.31 19.99
CA SER A 431 13.88 -14.61 20.78
C SER A 431 14.89 -15.52 20.09
N GLY A 432 14.69 -15.81 18.80
CA GLY A 432 15.53 -16.72 18.01
C GLY A 432 16.96 -16.22 17.77
N GLY A 433 17.20 -14.91 17.89
CA GLY A 433 18.44 -14.29 17.44
C GLY A 433 18.64 -14.41 15.93
N LYS A 434 19.74 -13.84 15.44
CA LYS A 434 20.09 -13.87 14.03
C LYS A 434 21.58 -14.12 13.81
N THR A 435 21.89 -15.01 12.86
CA THR A 435 23.28 -15.40 12.54
C THR A 435 23.64 -15.22 11.05
N CYS A 436 22.70 -14.72 10.26
CA CYS A 436 22.80 -14.54 8.81
C CYS A 436 22.65 -13.06 8.42
N THR A 437 22.91 -12.74 7.15
CA THR A 437 22.75 -11.39 6.60
C THR A 437 21.35 -11.22 6.03
N ASP A 438 20.73 -10.07 6.22
CA ASP A 438 19.44 -9.77 5.61
C ASP A 438 19.48 -9.88 4.09
N PRO A 439 18.42 -10.43 3.47
CA PRO A 439 18.13 -10.22 2.06
C PRO A 439 18.11 -8.72 1.75
N VAL A 440 18.52 -8.38 0.53
CA VAL A 440 18.51 -6.98 0.09
C VAL A 440 17.08 -6.44 0.16
N GLY A 441 16.87 -5.45 1.02
CA GLY A 441 15.60 -4.75 1.14
C GLY A 441 14.63 -5.29 2.20
N LEU A 442 14.89 -6.47 2.77
CA LEU A 442 14.04 -7.11 3.77
C LEU A 442 14.79 -7.28 5.09
N PRO A 443 14.61 -6.35 6.06
CA PRO A 443 15.27 -6.47 7.35
C PRO A 443 14.53 -7.45 8.25
N PHE A 444 15.23 -8.47 8.75
CA PHE A 444 14.75 -9.35 9.81
C PHE A 444 15.33 -8.99 11.18
N GLY A 445 14.48 -9.04 12.21
CA GLY A 445 14.88 -9.03 13.61
C GLY A 445 15.56 -10.34 13.99
N ASP A 446 14.79 -11.42 14.03
CA ASP A 446 15.26 -12.79 14.21
C ASP A 446 15.17 -13.57 12.91
N ALA A 447 16.19 -14.35 12.59
CA ALA A 447 16.22 -15.04 11.32
C ALA A 447 17.16 -16.24 11.27
N LEU A 448 16.85 -17.10 10.31
CA LEU A 448 17.51 -18.34 10.03
C LEU A 448 17.99 -18.36 8.58
N ASP A 449 19.19 -18.90 8.39
CA ASP A 449 19.74 -19.28 7.09
C ASP A 449 19.54 -20.79 6.95
N LEU A 450 18.60 -21.18 6.08
CA LEU A 450 18.12 -22.55 5.94
C LEU A 450 19.01 -23.38 5.01
N ASP A 451 19.85 -22.75 4.20
CA ASP A 451 20.71 -23.43 3.23
C ASP A 451 22.21 -23.17 3.37
N SER A 452 22.59 -22.39 4.39
CA SER A 452 23.95 -22.02 4.73
C SER A 452 24.67 -21.18 3.66
N ASP A 453 23.95 -20.39 2.87
CA ASP A 453 24.55 -19.46 1.90
C ASP A 453 25.02 -18.12 2.52
N GLY A 454 24.70 -17.89 3.80
CA GLY A 454 25.02 -16.69 4.57
C GLY A 454 23.95 -15.61 4.55
N THR A 455 22.87 -15.80 3.78
CA THR A 455 21.70 -14.95 3.68
C THR A 455 20.56 -15.56 4.48
N CYS A 456 19.78 -14.73 5.16
CA CYS A 456 18.61 -15.22 5.88
C CYS A 456 17.50 -15.62 4.90
N ASP A 457 16.91 -16.79 5.12
CA ASP A 457 15.80 -17.31 4.33
C ASP A 457 14.46 -17.10 5.04
N ALA A 458 14.40 -17.34 6.35
CA ALA A 458 13.18 -17.21 7.13
C ALA A 458 13.43 -16.33 8.36
N GLY A 459 12.54 -15.39 8.63
CA GLY A 459 12.71 -14.49 9.75
C GLY A 459 11.48 -13.68 10.10
N LEU A 460 11.54 -13.11 11.30
CA LEU A 460 10.59 -12.16 11.83
C LEU A 460 10.95 -10.78 11.26
N ASP A 461 10.21 -10.32 10.26
CA ASP A 461 10.42 -9.03 9.60
C ASP A 461 9.99 -7.88 10.51
N PHE A 462 8.88 -8.10 11.22
CA PHE A 462 8.32 -7.15 12.15
C PHE A 462 7.98 -7.83 13.45
N ASP A 463 8.61 -7.29 14.47
CA ASP A 463 8.36 -7.51 15.86
C ASP A 463 8.41 -6.14 16.51
N ASP A 464 7.51 -5.90 17.46
CA ASP A 464 7.83 -4.97 18.51
C ASP A 464 7.96 -5.70 19.82
N THR A 465 9.21 -5.79 20.25
CA THR A 465 9.65 -5.91 21.65
C THR A 465 8.86 -5.17 22.75
N ASN A 466 7.81 -4.37 22.46
CA ASN A 466 6.91 -3.75 23.43
C ASN A 466 5.39 -3.82 23.08
N GLY A 467 4.93 -4.69 22.16
CA GLY A 467 3.50 -5.00 21.95
C GLY A 467 2.64 -3.93 21.25
N TYR A 468 3.08 -3.37 20.12
CA TYR A 468 2.52 -2.23 19.38
C TYR A 468 2.30 -2.44 17.86
N GLY A 469 1.94 -3.63 17.38
CA GLY A 469 2.22 -3.91 15.96
C GLY A 469 1.26 -4.85 15.28
N PRO A 470 1.31 -4.97 13.95
CA PRO A 470 1.31 -6.30 13.38
C PRO A 470 2.60 -7.04 13.73
N GLU A 471 2.53 -8.36 13.81
CA GLU A 471 3.73 -9.18 13.63
C GLU A 471 3.74 -9.78 12.23
N HIS A 472 4.95 -9.97 11.70
CA HIS A 472 5.13 -10.47 10.35
C HIS A 472 6.34 -11.39 10.25
N ILE A 473 6.12 -12.63 9.82
CA ILE A 473 7.19 -13.59 9.50
C ILE A 473 7.20 -13.82 7.98
N THR A 474 8.37 -13.71 7.35
CA THR A 474 8.59 -14.12 5.96
C THR A 474 9.55 -15.30 5.92
N ASP A 475 9.18 -16.35 5.20
CA ASP A 475 10.02 -17.44 4.73
C ASP A 475 10.15 -17.33 3.21
N LEU A 476 11.33 -16.94 2.74
CA LEU A 476 11.70 -16.79 1.34
C LEU A 476 11.97 -18.14 0.67
N LYS A 477 12.00 -19.24 1.44
CA LYS A 477 12.38 -20.56 0.97
C LYS A 477 11.60 -21.67 1.68
N LEU A 478 10.36 -21.88 1.23
CA LEU A 478 9.53 -23.00 1.69
C LEU A 478 10.14 -24.35 1.32
N LEU A 479 10.76 -25.01 2.29
CA LEU A 479 11.32 -26.35 2.17
C LEU A 479 10.23 -27.43 2.26
N PRO A 480 10.36 -28.55 1.53
CA PRO A 480 9.48 -29.71 1.74
C PRO A 480 9.48 -30.13 3.21
N GLY A 481 8.29 -30.36 3.77
CA GLY A 481 8.11 -30.60 5.19
C GLY A 481 6.76 -30.13 5.70
N TYR A 482 6.73 -29.74 6.97
CA TYR A 482 5.51 -29.35 7.66
C TYR A 482 5.76 -28.12 8.52
N TYR A 483 4.89 -27.13 8.40
CA TYR A 483 4.97 -25.89 9.14
C TYR A 483 3.73 -25.73 10.01
N ILE A 484 3.91 -25.09 11.17
CA ILE A 484 2.84 -24.68 12.07
C ILE A 484 2.94 -23.17 12.25
N ALA A 485 1.86 -22.47 11.94
CA ALA A 485 1.69 -21.07 12.32
C ALA A 485 0.87 -21.01 13.61
N SER A 486 1.41 -20.36 14.63
CA SER A 486 0.78 -20.20 15.94
C SER A 486 0.98 -18.80 16.48
N VAL A 487 0.12 -18.41 17.41
CA VAL A 487 0.18 -17.13 18.11
C VAL A 487 0.03 -17.38 19.59
N ASP A 488 0.77 -16.66 20.43
CA ASP A 488 0.49 -16.59 21.86
C ASP A 488 0.34 -15.14 22.34
N SER A 489 -0.41 -14.98 23.42
CA SER A 489 -0.63 -13.69 24.07
C SER A 489 0.36 -13.45 25.19
N PHE A 490 1.65 -13.28 24.85
CA PHE A 490 2.74 -13.11 25.80
C PHE A 490 2.40 -12.07 26.88
N GLY A 491 2.02 -10.86 26.47
CA GLY A 491 1.73 -9.73 27.33
C GLY A 491 0.33 -9.15 27.13
N LEU A 492 -0.70 -9.85 27.61
CA LEU A 492 -2.09 -9.40 27.49
C LEU A 492 -2.64 -8.92 28.84
N SER A 493 -2.88 -7.61 28.94
CA SER A 493 -3.42 -7.03 30.17
C SER A 493 -4.91 -7.34 30.35
N SER A 494 -5.38 -7.41 31.60
CA SER A 494 -6.81 -7.66 31.86
C SER A 494 -7.73 -6.53 31.38
N ALA A 495 -7.19 -5.33 31.14
CA ALA A 495 -7.90 -4.22 30.51
C ALA A 495 -8.15 -4.45 29.02
N GLU A 496 -7.40 -5.36 28.40
CA GLU A 496 -7.48 -5.73 27.00
C GLU A 496 -8.20 -7.06 26.76
N TYR A 497 -8.70 -7.72 27.79
CA TYR A 497 -9.53 -8.91 27.60
C TYR A 497 -10.97 -8.52 27.18
N PRO A 498 -11.54 -9.16 26.14
CA PRO A 498 -10.92 -10.05 25.16
C PRO A 498 -10.23 -9.31 23.99
N THR A 499 -9.09 -9.80 23.52
CA THR A 499 -8.42 -9.31 22.30
C THR A 499 -8.73 -10.23 21.12
N THR A 500 -9.11 -9.65 19.99
CA THR A 500 -9.38 -10.37 18.74
C THR A 500 -8.15 -10.34 17.84
N LEU A 501 -7.72 -11.52 17.39
CA LEU A 501 -6.61 -11.73 16.46
C LEU A 501 -7.13 -11.92 15.03
N TYR A 502 -6.36 -11.43 14.07
CA TYR A 502 -6.54 -11.65 12.64
C TYR A 502 -5.22 -12.11 12.05
N LEU A 503 -5.22 -13.22 11.33
CA LEU A 503 -3.99 -13.74 10.71
C LEU A 503 -4.25 -14.13 9.25
N SER A 504 -3.31 -13.83 8.37
CA SER A 504 -3.34 -14.30 6.99
C SER A 504 -2.03 -14.95 6.57
N LEU A 505 -2.13 -15.95 5.69
CA LEU A 505 -1.01 -16.69 5.12
C LEU A 505 -0.90 -16.32 3.65
N HIS A 506 0.20 -15.70 3.25
CA HIS A 506 0.52 -15.42 1.86
C HIS A 506 1.52 -16.47 1.38
N ILE A 507 1.09 -17.39 0.51
CA ILE A 507 1.88 -18.53 0.02
C ILE A 507 2.02 -18.42 -1.49
N GLY A 508 3.21 -18.07 -1.97
CA GLY A 508 3.42 -17.69 -3.38
C GLY A 508 2.40 -16.63 -3.80
N ASP A 509 1.65 -16.87 -4.87
CA ASP A 509 0.63 -15.94 -5.39
C ASP A 509 -0.76 -16.15 -4.76
N ASN A 510 -0.87 -16.70 -3.55
CA ASN A 510 -2.16 -17.02 -2.90
C ASN A 510 -2.22 -16.45 -1.49
N ILE A 511 -3.32 -15.79 -1.13
CA ILE A 511 -3.57 -15.36 0.26
C ILE A 511 -4.68 -16.23 0.86
N VAL A 512 -4.40 -16.92 1.95
CA VAL A 512 -5.35 -17.74 2.71
C VAL A 512 -5.70 -17.03 4.02
N GLY A 513 -6.99 -16.80 4.27
CA GLY A 513 -7.46 -16.12 5.48
C GLY A 513 -8.63 -15.15 5.26
N PRO A 514 -8.86 -14.20 6.18
CA PRO A 514 -8.22 -14.14 7.50
C PRO A 514 -8.71 -15.29 8.41
N TYR A 515 -7.79 -15.84 9.19
CA TYR A 515 -8.08 -16.62 10.38
C TYR A 515 -8.40 -15.65 11.52
N VAL A 516 -9.42 -15.96 12.32
CA VAL A 516 -9.89 -15.07 13.39
C VAL A 516 -10.03 -15.87 14.68
N SER A 517 -9.45 -15.35 15.76
CA SER A 517 -9.54 -15.93 17.09
C SER A 517 -9.64 -14.84 18.16
N THR A 518 -9.98 -15.22 19.38
CA THR A 518 -10.09 -14.31 20.51
C THR A 518 -9.35 -14.90 21.71
N LEU A 519 -8.40 -14.15 22.26
CA LEU A 519 -7.66 -14.51 23.45
C LEU A 519 -8.10 -13.67 24.65
N SER A 520 -8.07 -14.26 25.84
CA SER A 520 -8.48 -13.61 27.11
C SER A 520 -7.60 -14.03 28.28
N THR A 521 -6.46 -14.64 27.97
CA THR A 521 -5.47 -15.14 28.91
C THR A 521 -4.13 -14.60 28.44
N SER A 522 -3.25 -14.22 29.36
CA SER A 522 -1.85 -13.87 29.04
C SER A 522 -0.97 -15.09 29.28
N ASP A 523 -0.03 -15.38 28.39
CA ASP A 523 0.95 -16.46 28.62
C ASP A 523 1.96 -16.06 29.70
N GLY A 524 2.37 -14.78 29.73
CA GLY A 524 3.05 -14.09 30.83
C GLY A 524 4.49 -14.52 31.09
N ASP A 525 4.77 -15.82 31.10
CA ASP A 525 6.08 -16.46 31.34
C ASP A 525 6.12 -17.94 30.85
N GLY A 526 5.09 -18.46 30.15
CA GLY A 526 5.18 -19.69 29.36
C GLY A 526 4.15 -20.80 29.62
N SER A 527 3.53 -21.25 28.51
CA SER A 527 2.83 -22.52 28.24
C SER A 527 1.38 -22.70 28.73
N ASP A 528 0.64 -21.63 29.07
CA ASP A 528 -0.80 -21.77 29.33
C ASP A 528 -1.51 -22.11 28.01
N PRO A 529 -2.06 -23.32 27.82
CA PRO A 529 -2.66 -23.69 26.53
C PRO A 529 -3.85 -22.80 26.11
N ALA A 530 -4.45 -22.04 27.04
CA ALA A 530 -5.51 -21.08 26.76
C ALA A 530 -5.01 -19.71 26.24
N ALA A 531 -3.70 -19.43 26.35
CA ALA A 531 -3.05 -18.27 25.77
C ALA A 531 -2.56 -18.52 24.33
N TRP A 532 -2.60 -19.76 23.86
CA TRP A 532 -2.11 -20.15 22.54
C TRP A 532 -3.24 -20.34 21.53
N TYR A 533 -3.00 -19.90 20.30
CA TYR A 533 -3.83 -20.16 19.14
C TYR A 533 -3.02 -20.88 18.06
N HIS A 534 -3.33 -22.16 17.84
CA HIS A 534 -2.82 -22.93 16.69
C HIS A 534 -3.64 -22.54 15.46
N VAL A 535 -3.04 -21.76 14.55
CA VAL A 535 -3.77 -21.07 13.50
C VAL A 535 -4.02 -21.98 12.31
N ALA A 536 -2.95 -22.56 11.78
CA ALA A 536 -2.98 -23.41 10.60
C ALA A 536 -1.72 -24.27 10.52
N ASP A 537 -1.87 -25.37 9.79
CA ASP A 537 -0.76 -26.22 9.38
C ASP A 537 -0.53 -26.11 7.88
N ILE A 538 0.72 -26.14 7.46
CA ILE A 538 1.11 -26.03 6.06
C ILE A 538 2.04 -27.18 5.73
N ARG A 539 1.61 -28.07 4.84
CA ARG A 539 2.45 -29.16 4.35
C ARG A 539 2.98 -28.83 2.97
N VAL A 540 4.30 -28.75 2.85
CA VAL A 540 4.99 -28.57 1.57
C VAL A 540 5.39 -29.95 1.05
N ASN A 541 4.74 -30.40 -0.02
CA ASN A 541 4.99 -31.71 -0.59
C ASN A 541 6.28 -31.70 -1.43
N SER A 542 6.88 -32.88 -1.65
CA SER A 542 8.14 -33.00 -2.40
C SER A 542 8.03 -32.61 -3.87
N ASP A 543 6.81 -32.55 -4.42
CA ASP A 543 6.53 -32.11 -5.78
C ASP A 543 6.32 -30.57 -5.89
N GLY A 544 6.46 -29.85 -4.78
CA GLY A 544 6.28 -28.39 -4.71
C GLY A 544 4.83 -27.93 -4.52
N THR A 545 3.87 -28.87 -4.46
CA THR A 545 2.49 -28.53 -4.07
C THR A 545 2.41 -28.23 -2.57
N ILE A 546 1.47 -27.37 -2.18
CA ILE A 546 1.30 -26.97 -0.79
C ILE A 546 -0.12 -27.29 -0.36
N ASP A 547 -0.27 -28.01 0.76
CA ASP A 547 -1.55 -28.22 1.41
C ASP A 547 -1.65 -27.34 2.65
N VAL A 548 -2.63 -26.42 2.67
CA VAL A 548 -3.02 -25.72 3.89
C VAL A 548 -4.09 -26.56 4.59
N LEU A 549 -3.83 -26.90 5.83
CA LEU A 549 -4.57 -27.85 6.63
C LEU A 549 -5.19 -27.15 7.85
N ALA A 550 -6.25 -27.75 8.38
CA ALA A 550 -6.72 -27.40 9.70
C ALA A 550 -5.70 -27.84 10.77
N PRO A 551 -5.54 -27.09 11.87
CA PRO A 551 -4.64 -27.41 12.97
C PRO A 551 -4.73 -28.87 13.46
N ASP A 552 -3.60 -29.57 13.50
CA ASP A 552 -3.45 -30.90 14.09
C ASP A 552 -3.28 -30.78 15.61
N SER A 553 -4.35 -31.09 16.34
CA SER A 553 -4.37 -31.10 17.80
C SER A 553 -3.34 -32.02 18.47
N ALA A 554 -2.69 -32.93 17.73
CA ALA A 554 -1.62 -33.78 18.26
C ALA A 554 -0.26 -33.07 18.31
N LEU A 555 -0.10 -31.95 17.60
CA LEU A 555 1.11 -31.15 17.58
C LEU A 555 0.88 -29.90 18.43
N PRO A 556 1.69 -29.67 19.49
CA PRO A 556 1.53 -28.47 20.30
C PRO A 556 1.94 -27.23 19.48
N PRO A 557 1.21 -26.10 19.61
CA PRO A 557 1.58 -24.84 18.99
C PRO A 557 2.71 -24.08 19.69
N TRP A 558 3.23 -24.58 20.82
CA TRP A 558 4.28 -23.97 21.63
C TRP A 558 5.61 -24.73 21.55
N ASP A 559 6.70 -24.11 22.00
CA ASP A 559 8.08 -24.65 22.01
C ASP A 559 8.37 -25.75 23.05
#